data_AF-A0A850BLJ2-F1
#
_entry.id   AF-A0A850BLJ2-F1
#
_cell.length_a   1.000
_cell.length_b   1.000
_cell.length_c   1.000
_cell.angle_alpha   90.00
_cell.angle_beta   90.00
_cell.angle_gamma   90.00
#
_symmetry.space_group_name_H-M   'P 1'
#
loop_
_entity.id
_entity.type
_entity.pdbx_description
1 polymer ?
#
loop_
_entity_poly.entity_id
_entity_poly.type
_entity_poly.pdbx_seq_one_letter_code
_entity_poly.pdbx_strand_id
1 'polypeptide(L)' 'MITCPKCFKENQDHYKFCLGCGAELPREAAPKKFASGTPPHGLPKTQ' A
#
# COMPACT_ATOMS: atom_id res chain seq x y z
N MET A 1 5.02 -5.61 -15.35
CA MET A 1 6.07 -4.59 -15.04
C MET A 1 5.51 -3.19 -15.12
N ILE A 2 5.86 -2.31 -14.18
CA ILE A 2 5.37 -0.93 -14.07
C ILE A 2 6.49 0.04 -13.70
N THR A 3 6.52 1.20 -14.34
CA THR A 3 7.48 2.27 -14.04
C THR A 3 6.91 3.23 -13.00
N CYS A 4 7.66 3.50 -11.94
CA CYS A 4 7.25 4.46 -10.92
C CYS A 4 7.18 5.88 -11.51
N PRO A 5 6.03 6.58 -11.43
CA PRO A 5 5.91 7.93 -11.97
C PRO A 5 6.69 9.00 -11.18
N LYS A 6 7.15 8.67 -9.96
CA LYS A 6 7.88 9.60 -9.08
C LYS A 6 9.40 9.55 -9.26
N CYS A 7 9.96 8.35 -9.45
CA CYS A 7 11.42 8.15 -9.49
C CYS A 7 11.89 7.34 -10.70
N PHE A 8 10.98 6.97 -11.60
CA PHE A 8 11.27 6.25 -12.86
C PHE A 8 11.91 4.87 -12.71
N LYS A 9 11.95 4.33 -11.48
CA LYS A 9 12.37 2.97 -11.20
C LYS A 9 11.36 1.98 -11.78
N GLU A 10 11.85 0.94 -12.44
CA GLU A 10 11.05 -0.21 -12.84
C GLU A 10 10.71 -1.08 -11.62
N ASN A 11 9.45 -1.48 -11.49
CA ASN A 11 8.95 -2.38 -10.45
C ASN A 11 8.07 -3.46 -11.09
N GLN A 12 7.85 -4.57 -10.39
CA GLN A 12 6.82 -5.53 -10.76
C GLN A 12 5.42 -4.99 -10.42
N ASP A 13 4.40 -5.37 -11.21
CA ASP A 13 3.02 -4.90 -11.06
C ASP A 13 2.35 -5.36 -9.74
N HIS A 14 2.85 -6.44 -9.13
CA HIS A 14 2.35 -6.91 -7.83
C HIS A 14 2.72 -6.00 -6.65
N TYR A 15 3.61 -5.02 -6.82
CA TYR A 15 4.04 -4.13 -5.73
C TYR A 15 3.09 -2.96 -5.46
N LYS A 16 2.82 -2.69 -4.18
CA LYS A 16 1.89 -1.62 -3.74
C LYS A 16 2.52 -0.25 -3.81
N PHE A 17 3.80 -0.23 -3.45
CA PHE A 17 4.61 0.96 -3.35
C PHE A 17 5.92 0.70 -4.10
N CYS A 18 6.51 1.76 -4.63
CA CYS A 18 7.80 1.70 -5.30
C CYS A 18 8.91 1.34 -4.29
N LEU A 19 9.72 0.34 -4.63
CA LEU A 19 10.84 -0.09 -3.78
C LEU A 19 12.00 0.90 -3.74
N GLY A 20 12.00 1.93 -4.60
CA GLY A 20 13.02 2.98 -4.59
C GLY A 20 12.64 4.20 -3.76
N CYS A 21 11.38 4.65 -3.83
CA CYS A 21 10.97 5.94 -3.25
C CYS A 21 9.71 5.86 -2.36
N GLY A 22 9.09 4.70 -2.23
CA GLY A 22 7.89 4.50 -1.41
C GLY A 22 6.58 5.05 -2.00
N ALA A 23 6.60 5.67 -3.18
CA ALA A 23 5.36 6.18 -3.81
C ALA A 23 4.41 5.04 -4.19
N GLU A 24 3.11 5.28 -4.06
CA GLU A 24 2.07 4.35 -4.53
C GLU A 24 2.21 4.11 -6.03
N LEU A 25 2.13 2.83 -6.43
CA LEU A 25 2.17 2.45 -7.84
C LEU A 25 0.73 2.36 -8.39
N PRO A 26 0.49 2.82 -9.63
CA PRO A 26 -0.80 2.64 -10.31
C PRO A 26 -1.19 1.17 -10.36
N ARG A 27 -2.43 0.85 -9.96
CA ARG A 27 -2.94 -0.53 -9.86
C ARG A 27 -4.36 -0.58 -10.41
N GLU A 28 -4.60 -1.47 -11.37
CA GLU A 28 -5.92 -1.66 -11.98
C GLU A 28 -6.90 -2.45 -11.08
N ALA A 29 -6.41 -3.11 -10.02
CA ALA A 29 -7.23 -3.89 -9.11
C ALA A 29 -6.87 -3.63 -7.63
N ALA A 30 -7.40 -2.55 -7.06
CA ALA A 30 -7.60 -2.49 -5.62
C ALA A 30 -9.07 -2.16 -5.35
N PRO A 31 -9.89 -3.17 -5.00
CA PRO A 31 -11.22 -2.92 -4.46
C PRO A 31 -11.07 -2.03 -3.23
N LYS A 32 -11.70 -0.86 -3.36
CA LYS A 32 -12.10 0.15 -2.38
C LYS A 32 -11.70 -0.11 -0.93
N LYS A 33 -10.97 0.89 -0.41
CA LYS A 33 -10.80 1.34 0.98
C LYS A 33 -11.09 0.30 2.06
N PHE A 34 -10.03 -0.16 2.71
CA PHE A 34 -10.09 -0.80 4.02
C PHE A 34 -11.16 -0.09 4.85
N ALA A 35 -12.28 -0.77 5.10
CA ALA A 35 -13.15 -0.38 6.19
C ALA A 35 -12.32 -0.61 7.45
N SER A 36 -11.86 0.47 8.07
CA SER A 36 -11.24 0.44 9.37
C SER A 36 -12.30 0.01 10.38
N GLY A 37 -12.55 -1.30 10.45
CA GLY A 37 -13.20 -1.94 11.58
C GLY A 37 -12.28 -1.97 12.80
N THR A 38 -11.43 -0.96 12.96
CA THR A 38 -10.59 -0.77 14.14
C THR A 38 -11.52 -0.33 15.27
N PRO A 39 -11.57 -1.07 16.39
CA PRO A 39 -12.29 -0.61 17.57
C PRO A 39 -11.78 0.78 17.98
N PRO A 40 -12.65 1.66 18.52
CA PRO A 40 -12.27 3.01 18.95
C PRO A 40 -11.21 3.02 20.05
N HIS A 41 -10.96 1.88 20.70
CA HIS A 41 -9.98 1.71 21.75
C HIS A 41 -9.05 0.55 21.39
N GLY A 42 -7.76 0.72 21.67
CA GLY A 42 -6.77 -0.35 21.51
C GLY A 42 -7.13 -1.56 22.39
N LEU A 43 -6.80 -2.76 21.92
CA LEU A 43 -6.96 -3.96 22.73
C LEU A 43 -6.11 -3.83 24.00
N PRO A 44 -6.68 -4.06 25.19
CA PRO A 44 -5.91 -4.05 26.43
C PRO A 44 -4.84 -5.14 26.37
N LYS A 45 -3.65 -4.84 26.90
CA LYS A 45 -2.60 -5.84 27.06
C LYS A 45 -3.03 -6.78 28.19
N THR A 46 -3.43 -8.01 27.87
CA THR A 46 -3.50 -9.07 28.88
C THR A 46 -2.07 -9.28 29.42
N GLN A 47 -1.94 -9.19 30.74
CA GLN A 47 -0.71 -9.46 31.50
C GLN A 47 -0.56 -10.96 31.74
#